data_AF-A0A221P1H9-F1
#
_entry.id   AF-A0A221P1H9-F1
#
_cell.length_a   1.000
_cell.length_b   1.000
_cell.length_c   1.000
_cell.angle_alpha   90.00
_cell.angle_beta   90.00
_cell.angle_gamma   90.00
#
_symmetry.space_group_name_H-M   'P 1'
#
loop_
_entity.id
_entity.type
_entity.pdbx_description
1 polymer ?
#
loop_
_entity_poly.entity_id
_entity_poly.type
_entity_poly.pdbx_seq_one_letter_code
_entity_poly.pdbx_strand_id
1 'polypeptide(L)'
;MLTAIVIPADPAEPARLEQLDKRDVDAFRALVGGHLQVINLERPAATMYLNDEGKLDGLPFNPRATALLWAHNAAFRDQDVIAGDAFIVGVPDRHGDDTTAPTELVDLLFHTKRYRVLVQGEGDEKFYGHLRPFDSWFEAYGFGVHLVRMFSQLQDVQIVAETEDEQAKLIQEWLRIGKENPAIVAATDPPFTEGSFEECFTVEELEERITAASWGIGTAFYHRDLCFIQQVEGGDEWLTIRHSVAFESITVLPLIERGELASLVRRLLAASKEQCQRLEY
;
A
#
# COMPACT_ATOMS: atom_id res chain seq x y z
N MET A 1 -32.45 -7.79 -9.03
CA MET A 1 -31.10 -7.89 -9.59
C MET A 1 -30.12 -7.21 -8.67
N LEU A 2 -28.97 -7.84 -8.45
CA LEU A 2 -27.78 -7.25 -7.85
C LEU A 2 -26.58 -7.52 -8.76
N THR A 3 -25.53 -6.73 -8.65
CA THR A 3 -24.25 -7.02 -9.30
C THR A 3 -23.33 -7.72 -8.30
N ALA A 4 -22.83 -8.90 -8.66
CA ALA A 4 -21.83 -9.64 -7.92
C ALA A 4 -20.46 -9.53 -8.61
N ILE A 5 -19.39 -9.54 -7.82
CA ILE A 5 -18.02 -9.72 -8.31
C ILE A 5 -17.70 -11.21 -8.23
N VAL A 6 -17.59 -11.90 -9.36
CA VAL A 6 -17.23 -13.32 -9.40
C VAL A 6 -15.72 -13.48 -9.57
N ILE A 7 -15.12 -14.35 -8.76
CA ILE A 7 -13.69 -14.61 -8.68
C ILE A 7 -13.47 -16.11 -8.89
N PRO A 8 -13.26 -16.55 -10.15
CA PRO A 8 -13.00 -17.95 -10.44
C PRO A 8 -11.72 -18.47 -9.76
N ALA A 9 -11.67 -19.76 -9.45
CA ALA A 9 -10.45 -20.41 -8.98
C ALA A 9 -9.44 -20.63 -10.11
N ASP A 10 -9.91 -20.85 -11.34
CA ASP A 10 -9.02 -20.98 -12.50
C ASP A 10 -8.37 -19.62 -12.82
N PRO A 11 -7.04 -19.47 -12.71
CA PRO A 11 -6.35 -18.22 -12.99
C PRO A 11 -6.46 -17.76 -14.45
N ALA A 12 -6.76 -18.67 -15.39
CA ALA A 12 -7.00 -18.32 -16.80
C ALA A 12 -8.34 -17.62 -17.02
N GLU A 13 -9.31 -17.81 -16.11
CA GLU A 13 -10.59 -17.12 -16.16
C GLU A 13 -10.50 -15.78 -15.41
N PRO A 14 -10.82 -14.64 -16.04
CA PRO A 14 -10.79 -13.35 -15.37
C PRO A 14 -11.92 -13.21 -14.35
N ALA A 15 -11.68 -12.42 -13.30
CA ALA A 15 -12.77 -11.92 -12.47
C ALA A 15 -13.76 -11.15 -13.33
N ARG A 16 -15.05 -11.16 -12.97
CA ARG A 16 -16.12 -10.55 -13.76
C ARG A 16 -17.23 -9.98 -12.88
N LEU A 17 -17.99 -9.05 -13.45
CA LEU A 17 -19.25 -8.59 -12.88
C LEU A 17 -20.39 -9.44 -13.45
N GLU A 18 -21.26 -9.95 -12.58
CA GLU A 18 -22.40 -10.77 -12.97
C GLU A 18 -23.70 -10.25 -12.35
N GLN A 19 -24.77 -10.21 -13.14
CA GLN A 19 -26.09 -9.78 -12.67
C GLN A 19 -26.87 -10.99 -12.18
N LEU A 20 -27.24 -10.99 -10.90
CA LEU A 20 -27.96 -12.08 -10.27
C LEU A 20 -29.32 -11.63 -9.76
N ASP A 21 -30.33 -12.50 -9.82
CA ASP A 21 -31.54 -12.29 -9.03
C ASP A 21 -31.22 -12.65 -7.57
N LYS A 22 -31.38 -11.70 -6.67
CA LYS A 22 -31.11 -11.86 -5.23
C LYS A 22 -31.99 -12.92 -4.55
N ARG A 23 -33.05 -13.37 -5.22
CA ARG A 23 -33.94 -14.44 -4.74
C ARG A 23 -33.60 -15.81 -5.32
N ASP A 24 -32.68 -15.88 -6.27
CA ASP A 24 -32.30 -17.12 -6.93
C ASP A 24 -31.08 -17.76 -6.24
N VAL A 25 -31.36 -18.45 -5.14
CA VAL A 25 -30.34 -19.15 -4.34
C VAL A 25 -29.68 -20.28 -5.14
N ASP A 26 -30.38 -20.87 -6.11
CA ASP A 26 -29.82 -21.94 -6.91
C ASP A 26 -28.80 -21.40 -7.92
N ALA A 27 -29.00 -20.17 -8.45
CA ALA A 27 -27.96 -19.48 -9.20
C ALA A 27 -26.70 -19.22 -8.35
N PHE A 28 -26.84 -18.88 -7.07
CA PHE A 28 -25.70 -18.66 -6.18
C PHE A 28 -24.94 -19.96 -5.94
N ARG A 29 -25.66 -21.06 -5.69
CA ARG A 29 -25.07 -22.40 -5.52
C ARG A 29 -24.34 -22.86 -6.77
N ALA A 30 -24.90 -22.57 -7.95
CA ALA A 30 -24.27 -22.89 -9.22
C ALA A 30 -22.95 -22.13 -9.41
N LEU A 31 -22.87 -20.87 -8.96
CA LEU A 31 -21.63 -20.07 -9.04
C LEU A 31 -20.49 -20.62 -8.19
N VAL A 32 -20.76 -21.06 -6.95
CA VAL A 32 -19.71 -21.60 -6.07
C VAL A 32 -19.50 -23.11 -6.24
N GLY A 33 -20.39 -23.78 -6.96
CA GLY A 33 -20.32 -25.22 -7.23
C GLY A 33 -20.70 -26.10 -6.04
N GLY A 34 -21.58 -25.63 -5.13
CA GLY A 34 -21.97 -26.41 -3.95
C GLY A 34 -22.85 -25.66 -2.94
N HIS A 35 -22.76 -26.07 -1.67
CA HIS A 35 -23.50 -25.44 -0.57
C HIS A 35 -22.88 -24.09 -0.22
N LEU A 36 -23.71 -23.09 0.08
CA LEU A 36 -23.26 -21.73 0.33
C LEU A 36 -22.68 -21.57 1.74
N GLN A 37 -21.46 -21.07 1.82
CA GLN A 37 -20.90 -20.48 3.03
C GLN A 37 -20.71 -18.98 2.82
N VAL A 38 -20.90 -18.21 3.89
CA VAL A 38 -20.78 -16.76 3.89
C VAL A 38 -19.62 -16.32 4.79
N ILE A 39 -18.78 -15.43 4.28
CA ILE A 39 -17.74 -14.73 5.04
C ILE A 39 -17.94 -13.22 4.87
N ASN A 40 -17.90 -12.48 5.98
CA ASN A 40 -17.98 -11.02 5.96
C ASN A 40 -16.60 -10.42 5.70
N LEU A 41 -16.56 -9.44 4.80
CA LEU A 41 -15.42 -8.56 4.58
C LEU A 41 -15.66 -7.25 5.36
N GLU A 42 -14.59 -6.60 5.81
CA GLU A 42 -14.68 -5.43 6.71
C GLU A 42 -14.48 -4.10 5.98
N ARG A 43 -13.54 -4.01 5.03
CA ARG A 43 -13.07 -2.74 4.44
C ARG A 43 -12.90 -2.80 2.93
N PRO A 44 -13.92 -2.45 2.11
CA PRO A 44 -15.26 -2.07 2.53
C PRO A 44 -16.07 -3.28 3.02
N ALA A 45 -17.13 -3.00 3.77
CA ALA A 45 -18.04 -4.04 4.24
C ALA A 45 -18.72 -4.72 3.05
N ALA A 46 -18.58 -6.04 2.98
CA ALA A 46 -19.13 -6.85 1.89
C ALA A 46 -19.35 -8.29 2.36
N THR A 47 -19.99 -9.09 1.52
CA THR A 47 -20.31 -10.49 1.80
C THR A 47 -19.70 -11.35 0.70
N MET A 48 -18.77 -12.23 1.07
CA MET A 48 -18.16 -13.22 0.18
C MET A 48 -18.87 -14.56 0.35
N TYR A 49 -19.34 -15.11 -0.76
CA TYR A 49 -19.92 -16.45 -0.85
C TYR A 49 -18.92 -17.42 -1.47
N LEU A 50 -18.85 -18.63 -0.93
CA LEU A 50 -18.02 -19.73 -1.41
C LEU A 50 -18.74 -21.07 -1.15
N ASN A 51 -18.13 -22.17 -1.61
CA ASN A 51 -18.60 -23.52 -1.30
C ASN A 51 -18.16 -23.93 0.12
N ASP A 52 -19.10 -24.20 1.02
CA ASP A 52 -18.88 -24.65 2.40
C ASP A 52 -18.06 -25.94 2.48
N GLU A 53 -18.24 -26.82 1.50
CA GLU A 53 -17.57 -28.12 1.42
C GLU A 53 -16.38 -28.09 0.46
N GLY A 54 -16.00 -26.94 -0.09
CA GLY A 54 -15.06 -26.85 -1.22
C GLY A 54 -13.70 -27.53 -0.96
N LYS A 55 -13.19 -27.48 0.27
CA LYS A 55 -11.95 -28.17 0.66
C LYS A 55 -12.15 -29.68 0.80
N LEU A 56 -13.30 -30.11 1.31
CA LEU A 56 -13.65 -31.52 1.49
C LEU A 56 -13.93 -32.19 0.13
N ASP A 57 -14.49 -31.43 -0.80
CA ASP A 57 -14.72 -31.82 -2.20
C ASP A 57 -13.44 -31.78 -3.06
N GLY A 58 -12.33 -31.24 -2.54
CA GLY A 58 -11.06 -31.15 -3.26
C GLY A 58 -11.06 -30.10 -4.39
N LEU A 59 -11.88 -29.05 -4.27
CA LEU A 59 -11.87 -27.92 -5.22
C LEU A 59 -10.51 -27.20 -5.22
N PRO A 60 -10.12 -26.61 -6.36
CA PRO A 60 -8.82 -25.94 -6.49
C PRO A 60 -8.69 -24.75 -5.54
N PHE A 61 -7.49 -24.53 -5.01
CA PHE A 61 -7.17 -23.33 -4.25
C PHE A 61 -7.37 -22.06 -5.11
N ASN A 62 -8.09 -21.09 -4.57
CA ASN A 62 -8.36 -19.81 -5.21
C ASN A 62 -7.48 -18.70 -4.59
N PRO A 63 -6.29 -18.44 -5.15
CA PRO A 63 -5.36 -17.46 -4.57
C PRO A 63 -5.90 -16.03 -4.62
N ARG A 64 -6.72 -15.73 -5.63
CA ARG A 64 -7.33 -14.41 -5.84
C ARG A 64 -8.37 -14.09 -4.76
N ALA A 65 -9.32 -15.01 -4.54
CA ALA A 65 -10.32 -14.86 -3.49
C ALA A 65 -9.68 -14.89 -2.10
N THR A 66 -8.65 -15.72 -1.89
CA THR A 66 -7.91 -15.79 -0.63
C THR A 66 -7.17 -14.48 -0.32
N ALA A 67 -6.49 -13.89 -1.30
CA ALA A 67 -5.81 -12.60 -1.11
C ALA A 67 -6.79 -11.47 -0.75
N LEU A 68 -7.96 -11.45 -1.40
CA LEU A 68 -9.05 -10.53 -1.05
C LEU A 68 -9.56 -10.78 0.37
N LEU A 69 -9.82 -12.03 0.76
CA LEU A 69 -10.24 -12.37 2.11
C LEU A 69 -9.22 -11.88 3.15
N TRP A 70 -7.93 -12.17 2.97
CA TRP A 70 -6.90 -11.84 3.96
C TRP A 70 -6.60 -10.35 4.08
N ALA A 71 -6.81 -9.58 3.00
CA ALA A 71 -6.69 -8.13 3.03
C ALA A 71 -7.92 -7.46 3.65
N HIS A 72 -9.12 -8.00 3.42
CA HIS A 72 -10.37 -7.38 3.86
C HIS A 72 -10.94 -7.97 5.15
N ASN A 73 -10.37 -9.05 5.68
CA ASN A 73 -10.69 -9.61 6.99
C ASN A 73 -9.44 -10.30 7.57
N ALA A 74 -8.68 -9.54 8.36
CA ALA A 74 -7.42 -9.98 8.94
C ALA A 74 -7.56 -11.21 9.87
N ALA A 75 -8.76 -11.46 10.41
CA ALA A 75 -8.99 -12.62 11.30
C ALA A 75 -8.84 -13.97 10.57
N PHE A 76 -8.98 -13.99 9.24
CA PHE A 76 -8.78 -15.21 8.44
C PHE A 76 -7.36 -15.38 7.91
N ARG A 77 -6.52 -14.35 8.07
CA ARG A 77 -5.14 -14.34 7.56
C ARG A 77 -4.34 -15.47 8.22
N ASP A 78 -3.73 -16.33 7.40
CA ASP A 78 -3.03 -17.55 7.82
C ASP A 78 -3.89 -18.59 8.59
N GLN A 79 -5.19 -18.33 8.78
CA GLN A 79 -6.13 -19.25 9.41
C GLN A 79 -6.91 -20.05 8.37
N ASP A 80 -7.22 -19.44 7.23
CA ASP A 80 -8.04 -20.11 6.23
C ASP A 80 -7.71 -19.71 4.78
N VAL A 81 -8.08 -20.57 3.83
CA VAL A 81 -7.94 -20.33 2.38
C VAL A 81 -9.24 -20.69 1.66
N ILE A 82 -9.49 -20.01 0.53
CA ILE A 82 -10.67 -20.28 -0.31
C ILE A 82 -10.37 -21.41 -1.30
N ALA A 83 -11.28 -22.38 -1.38
CA ALA A 83 -11.23 -23.48 -2.35
C ALA A 83 -12.47 -23.41 -3.26
N GLY A 84 -12.24 -23.38 -4.57
CA GLY A 84 -13.27 -23.19 -5.58
C GLY A 84 -13.57 -21.73 -5.91
N ASP A 85 -14.56 -21.53 -6.77
CA ASP A 85 -15.03 -20.21 -7.17
C ASP A 85 -15.69 -19.50 -5.98
N ALA A 86 -15.53 -18.18 -5.93
CA ALA A 86 -16.17 -17.34 -4.94
C ALA A 86 -16.79 -16.12 -5.60
N PHE A 87 -17.77 -15.50 -4.95
CA PHE A 87 -18.29 -14.21 -5.39
C PHE A 87 -18.55 -13.27 -4.23
N ILE A 88 -18.51 -11.97 -4.49
CA ILE A 88 -18.71 -10.91 -3.51
C ILE A 88 -19.94 -10.09 -3.89
N VAL A 89 -20.79 -9.83 -2.90
CA VAL A 89 -21.93 -8.91 -2.96
C VAL A 89 -21.85 -7.90 -1.83
N GLY A 90 -22.73 -6.90 -1.83
CA GLY A 90 -22.83 -5.94 -0.74
C GLY A 90 -23.51 -6.55 0.48
N VAL A 91 -23.33 -5.92 1.64
CA VAL A 91 -23.95 -6.37 2.89
C VAL A 91 -25.48 -6.46 2.75
N PRO A 92 -26.14 -7.37 3.47
CA PRO A 92 -27.60 -7.45 3.46
C PRO A 92 -28.26 -6.14 3.89
N ASP A 93 -29.37 -5.78 3.23
CA ASP A 93 -30.19 -4.65 3.65
C ASP A 93 -30.97 -4.95 4.94
N ARG A 94 -31.78 -3.98 5.40
CA ARG A 94 -32.60 -4.13 6.62
C ARG A 94 -33.62 -5.28 6.57
N HIS A 95 -33.88 -5.84 5.40
CA HIS A 95 -34.77 -6.98 5.19
C HIS A 95 -34.01 -8.31 5.10
N GLY A 96 -32.67 -8.28 5.19
CA GLY A 96 -31.81 -9.45 5.08
C GLY A 96 -31.53 -9.87 3.64
N ASP A 97 -31.88 -9.03 2.66
CA ASP A 97 -31.61 -9.28 1.25
C ASP A 97 -30.21 -8.77 0.88
N ASP A 98 -29.40 -9.57 0.18
CA ASP A 98 -28.10 -9.13 -0.34
C ASP A 98 -28.25 -7.88 -1.24
N THR A 99 -27.24 -7.02 -1.17
CA THR A 99 -27.16 -5.80 -1.99
C THR A 99 -26.08 -5.91 -3.07
N THR A 100 -26.06 -4.95 -3.99
CA THR A 100 -25.02 -4.88 -5.01
C THR A 100 -23.63 -4.75 -4.39
N ALA A 101 -22.63 -5.41 -4.98
CA ALA A 101 -21.23 -5.31 -4.56
C ALA A 101 -20.78 -3.84 -4.38
N PRO A 102 -19.98 -3.53 -3.34
CA PRO A 102 -19.56 -2.16 -3.06
C PRO A 102 -18.85 -1.53 -4.25
N THR A 103 -19.22 -0.29 -4.58
CA THR A 103 -18.65 0.44 -5.73
C THR A 103 -17.14 0.61 -5.58
N GLU A 104 -16.63 0.76 -4.37
CA GLU A 104 -15.19 0.88 -4.11
C GLU A 104 -14.43 -0.37 -4.53
N LEU A 105 -14.97 -1.58 -4.28
CA LEU A 105 -14.35 -2.82 -4.75
C LEU A 105 -14.50 -2.96 -6.27
N VAL A 106 -15.66 -2.62 -6.84
CA VAL A 106 -15.86 -2.67 -8.29
C VAL A 106 -14.87 -1.75 -9.01
N ASP A 107 -14.75 -0.50 -8.58
CA ASP A 107 -13.82 0.47 -9.15
C ASP A 107 -12.38 0.02 -9.01
N LEU A 108 -12.02 -0.53 -7.84
CA LEU A 108 -10.68 -1.05 -7.60
C LEU A 108 -10.38 -2.24 -8.53
N LEU A 109 -11.24 -3.24 -8.62
CA LEU A 109 -10.96 -4.48 -9.36
C LEU A 109 -11.09 -4.33 -10.89
N PHE A 110 -11.93 -3.42 -11.38
CA PHE A 110 -12.32 -3.37 -12.80
C PHE A 110 -12.04 -2.04 -13.50
N HIS A 111 -11.82 -0.95 -12.76
CA HIS A 111 -11.67 0.39 -13.35
C HIS A 111 -10.34 1.07 -13.00
N THR A 112 -9.56 0.47 -12.10
CA THR A 112 -8.25 0.95 -11.68
C THR A 112 -7.14 0.41 -12.58
N LYS A 113 -6.31 1.31 -13.11
CA LYS A 113 -5.19 0.95 -13.98
C LYS A 113 -3.92 0.61 -13.21
N ARG A 114 -3.69 1.30 -12.09
CA ARG A 114 -2.50 1.15 -11.26
C ARG A 114 -2.88 1.21 -9.80
N TYR A 115 -2.16 0.47 -8.97
CA TYR A 115 -2.50 0.22 -7.58
C TYR A 115 -1.33 0.60 -6.68
N ARG A 116 -1.66 1.11 -5.50
CA ARG A 116 -0.72 1.28 -4.39
C ARG A 116 -1.13 0.39 -3.25
N VAL A 117 -0.12 -0.13 -2.56
CA VAL A 117 -0.27 -0.90 -1.33
C VAL A 117 0.01 0.05 -0.18
N LEU A 118 -0.96 0.21 0.71
CA LEU A 118 -0.80 0.93 1.94
C LEU A 118 -0.74 -0.07 3.10
N VAL A 119 0.16 0.14 4.05
CA VAL A 119 0.31 -0.70 5.24
C VAL A 119 0.10 0.12 6.50
N GLN A 120 -0.36 -0.53 7.56
CA GLN A 120 -0.53 0.10 8.86
C GLN A 120 0.32 -0.64 9.89
N GLY A 121 1.13 0.10 10.64
CA GLY A 121 1.90 -0.42 11.76
C GLY A 121 1.05 -0.66 13.00
N GLU A 122 1.54 -1.49 13.91
CA GLU A 122 0.90 -1.68 15.23
C GLU A 122 0.84 -0.36 16.00
N GLY A 123 -0.36 0.05 16.41
CA GLY A 123 -0.61 1.29 17.14
C GLY A 123 -0.67 2.56 16.28
N ASP A 124 -0.43 2.46 14.97
CA ASP A 124 -0.64 3.59 14.06
C ASP A 124 -2.12 3.79 13.74
N GLU A 125 -2.57 5.05 13.71
CA GLU A 125 -3.93 5.39 13.24
C GLU A 125 -4.03 5.49 11.71
N LYS A 126 -2.90 5.63 11.02
CA LYS A 126 -2.84 5.93 9.58
C LYS A 126 -2.17 4.80 8.80
N PHE A 127 -2.61 4.65 7.55
CA PHE A 127 -1.92 3.83 6.56
C PHE A 127 -0.82 4.65 5.88
N TYR A 128 0.30 3.98 5.57
CA TYR A 128 1.43 4.54 4.83
C TYR A 128 1.58 3.79 3.51
N GLY A 129 1.77 4.53 2.41
CA GLY A 129 1.85 3.96 1.07
C GLY A 129 3.24 3.46 0.73
N HIS A 130 3.30 2.43 -0.12
CA HIS A 130 4.52 1.96 -0.75
C HIS A 130 4.66 2.61 -2.13
N LEU A 131 5.83 3.19 -2.46
CA LEU A 131 6.01 3.88 -3.74
C LEU A 131 5.83 3.04 -4.98
N ARG A 132 6.25 1.78 -4.95
CA ARG A 132 6.17 0.94 -6.15
C ARG A 132 4.69 0.73 -6.52
N PRO A 133 4.23 1.23 -7.68
CA PRO A 133 2.90 0.94 -8.18
C PRO A 133 2.84 -0.46 -8.80
N PHE A 134 1.64 -1.03 -8.81
CA PHE A 134 1.34 -2.29 -9.48
C PHE A 134 0.35 -2.05 -10.61
N ASP A 135 0.45 -2.80 -11.71
CA ASP A 135 -0.50 -2.70 -12.83
C ASP A 135 -1.62 -3.75 -12.72
N SER A 136 -1.57 -4.61 -11.69
CA SER A 136 -2.51 -5.69 -11.42
C SER A 136 -2.98 -5.62 -9.96
N TRP A 137 -4.30 -5.64 -9.75
CA TRP A 137 -4.84 -5.71 -8.40
C TRP A 137 -4.34 -6.98 -7.69
N PHE A 138 -4.29 -8.12 -8.37
CA PHE A 138 -3.92 -9.38 -7.73
C PHE A 138 -2.47 -9.36 -7.25
N GLU A 139 -1.56 -8.75 -8.02
CA GLU A 139 -0.18 -8.55 -7.58
C GLU A 139 -0.10 -7.59 -6.39
N ALA A 140 -0.87 -6.50 -6.40
CA ALA A 140 -0.92 -5.56 -5.29
C ALA A 140 -1.45 -6.21 -3.99
N TYR A 141 -2.56 -6.94 -4.09
CA TYR A 141 -3.13 -7.69 -2.96
C TYR A 141 -2.17 -8.77 -2.46
N GLY A 142 -1.58 -9.55 -3.37
CA GLY A 142 -0.61 -10.59 -3.02
C GLY A 142 0.63 -10.03 -2.33
N PHE A 143 1.18 -8.92 -2.84
CA PHE A 143 2.31 -8.23 -2.24
C PHE A 143 1.95 -7.64 -0.87
N GLY A 144 0.82 -6.96 -0.76
CA GLY A 144 0.38 -6.35 0.49
C GLY A 144 0.15 -7.38 1.60
N VAL A 145 -0.52 -8.49 1.26
CA VAL A 145 -0.68 -9.63 2.16
C VAL A 145 0.68 -10.27 2.52
N HIS A 146 1.61 -10.35 1.58
CA HIS A 146 2.96 -10.83 1.86
C HIS A 146 3.69 -9.93 2.86
N LEU A 147 3.63 -8.59 2.71
CA LEU A 147 4.28 -7.65 3.63
C LEU A 147 3.81 -7.83 5.08
N VAL A 148 2.50 -7.80 5.33
CA VAL A 148 1.94 -7.94 6.69
C VAL A 148 2.20 -9.32 7.32
N ARG A 149 2.51 -10.33 6.51
CA ARG A 149 2.91 -11.66 6.99
C ARG A 149 4.40 -11.76 7.30
N MET A 150 5.22 -11.01 6.56
CA MET A 150 6.67 -11.02 6.72
C MET A 150 7.15 -10.12 7.86
N PHE A 151 6.43 -9.02 8.11
CA PHE A 151 6.81 -7.98 9.05
C PHE A 151 5.83 -7.93 10.21
N SER A 152 6.23 -8.43 11.37
CA SER A 152 5.38 -8.53 12.57
C SER A 152 4.93 -7.17 13.11
N GLN A 153 5.62 -6.09 12.75
CA GLN A 153 5.24 -4.72 13.12
C GLN A 153 4.06 -4.17 12.30
N LEU A 154 3.66 -4.84 11.21
CA LEU A 154 2.53 -4.42 10.38
C LEU A 154 1.28 -5.21 10.78
N GLN A 155 0.19 -4.49 11.09
CA GLN A 155 -1.07 -5.10 11.51
C GLN A 155 -2.04 -5.26 10.34
N ASP A 156 -2.02 -4.33 9.39
CA ASP A 156 -3.04 -4.28 8.34
C ASP A 156 -2.55 -3.73 7.02
N VAL A 157 -3.33 -4.00 5.97
CA VAL A 157 -3.03 -3.63 4.60
C VAL A 157 -4.26 -3.16 3.86
N GLN A 158 -4.10 -2.16 3.02
CA GLN A 158 -5.13 -1.64 2.14
C GLN A 158 -4.58 -1.46 0.74
N ILE A 159 -5.36 -1.85 -0.26
CA ILE A 159 -5.03 -1.62 -1.67
C ILE A 159 -5.91 -0.47 -2.14
N VAL A 160 -5.28 0.50 -2.78
CA VAL A 160 -5.95 1.70 -3.30
C VAL A 160 -5.57 1.92 -4.76
N ALA A 161 -6.43 2.62 -5.49
CA ALA A 161 -6.07 3.11 -6.80
C ALA A 161 -4.91 4.11 -6.69
N GLU A 162 -3.91 3.98 -7.55
CA GLU A 162 -2.91 5.02 -7.75
C GLU A 162 -3.61 6.22 -8.41
N THR A 163 -3.90 7.23 -7.59
CA THR A 163 -4.15 8.57 -8.09
C THR A 163 -2.80 9.25 -8.40
N GLU A 164 -2.78 10.37 -9.13
CA GLU A 164 -1.62 11.29 -9.13
C GLU A 164 -1.40 11.77 -7.68
N ASP A 165 -0.63 10.95 -6.96
CA ASP A 165 -0.54 10.91 -5.51
C ASP A 165 0.08 12.20 -4.99
N GLU A 166 -0.33 12.66 -3.81
CA GLU A 166 0.35 13.74 -3.10
C GLU A 166 1.84 13.42 -2.95
N GLN A 167 2.18 12.14 -2.71
CA GLN A 167 3.58 11.71 -2.67
C GLN A 167 4.29 11.83 -4.03
N ALA A 168 3.62 11.53 -5.14
CA ALA A 168 4.19 11.70 -6.47
C ALA A 168 4.43 13.19 -6.76
N LYS A 169 3.50 14.07 -6.34
CA LYS A 169 3.67 15.52 -6.41
C LYS A 169 4.84 16.00 -5.55
N LEU A 170 5.01 15.43 -4.36
CA LEU A 170 6.16 15.72 -3.49
C LEU A 170 7.48 15.30 -4.15
N ILE A 171 7.56 14.09 -4.72
CA ILE A 171 8.77 13.63 -5.43
C ILE A 171 9.10 14.54 -6.62
N GLN A 172 8.10 14.93 -7.43
CA GLN A 172 8.32 15.87 -8.53
C GLN A 172 8.88 17.20 -8.02
N GLU A 173 8.37 17.68 -6.89
CA GLU A 173 8.80 18.95 -6.32
C GLU A 173 10.18 18.86 -5.67
N TRP A 174 10.51 17.75 -5.01
CA TRP A 174 11.86 17.47 -4.50
C TRP A 174 12.86 17.27 -5.63
N LEU A 175 12.47 16.62 -6.72
CA LEU A 175 13.28 16.49 -7.93
C LEU A 175 13.57 17.86 -8.53
N ARG A 176 12.57 18.75 -8.59
CA ARG A 176 12.76 20.14 -9.02
C ARG A 176 13.76 20.87 -8.13
N ILE A 177 13.57 20.80 -6.80
CA ILE A 177 14.46 21.44 -5.81
C ILE A 177 15.89 20.89 -5.92
N GLY A 178 16.06 19.57 -6.02
CA GLY A 178 17.37 18.94 -6.18
C GLY A 178 18.05 19.34 -7.49
N LYS A 179 17.30 19.51 -8.59
CA LYS A 179 17.83 20.01 -9.87
C LYS A 179 18.23 21.49 -9.84
N GLU A 180 17.74 22.27 -8.88
CA GLU A 180 18.19 23.64 -8.65
C GLU A 180 19.49 23.70 -7.83
N ASN A 181 19.87 22.62 -7.16
CA ASN A 181 21.13 22.51 -6.43
C ASN A 181 22.28 22.15 -7.39
N PRO A 182 23.35 22.98 -7.48
CA PRO A 182 24.45 22.76 -8.43
C PRO A 182 25.23 21.46 -8.24
N ALA A 183 25.32 20.93 -7.02
CA ALA A 183 26.01 19.68 -6.76
C ALA A 183 25.14 18.49 -7.22
N ILE A 184 23.86 18.49 -6.82
CA ILE A 184 22.93 17.39 -7.10
C ILE A 184 22.67 17.24 -8.61
N VAL A 185 22.46 18.36 -9.33
CA VAL A 185 22.21 18.31 -10.79
C VAL A 185 23.39 17.78 -11.59
N ALA A 186 24.61 17.86 -11.04
CA ALA A 186 25.83 17.37 -11.66
C ALA A 186 26.07 15.86 -11.45
N ALA A 187 25.19 15.17 -10.70
CA ALA A 187 25.29 13.73 -10.50
C ALA A 187 25.17 12.97 -11.83
N THR A 188 26.11 12.06 -12.09
CA THR A 188 26.14 11.26 -13.33
C THR A 188 26.18 9.76 -13.09
N ASP A 189 26.53 9.29 -11.89
CA ASP A 189 26.66 7.88 -11.56
C ASP A 189 26.08 7.58 -10.17
N PRO A 190 24.75 7.37 -10.06
CA PRO A 190 23.74 7.47 -11.12
C PRO A 190 23.29 8.92 -11.39
N PRO A 191 22.65 9.21 -12.54
CA PRO A 191 22.02 10.51 -12.78
C PRO A 191 20.85 10.77 -11.83
N PHE A 192 20.69 12.02 -11.39
CA PHE A 192 19.60 12.41 -10.50
C PHE A 192 18.24 12.43 -11.23
N THR A 193 17.38 11.46 -10.89
CA THR A 193 16.07 11.24 -11.54
C THR A 193 15.01 10.91 -10.50
N GLU A 194 13.76 10.68 -10.92
CA GLU A 194 12.71 10.19 -10.02
C GLU A 194 13.09 8.87 -9.34
N GLY A 195 13.88 8.02 -10.00
CA GLY A 195 14.37 6.76 -9.44
C GLY A 195 15.41 6.92 -8.34
N SER A 196 15.86 8.14 -8.04
CA SER A 196 16.82 8.43 -6.97
C SER A 196 16.20 8.46 -5.57
N PHE A 197 14.86 8.48 -5.48
CA PHE A 197 14.12 8.60 -4.22
C PHE A 197 13.68 7.23 -3.70
N GLU A 198 14.21 6.86 -2.53
CA GLU A 198 13.85 5.66 -1.78
C GLU A 198 13.05 6.04 -0.53
N GLU A 199 11.93 5.35 -0.32
CA GLU A 199 11.08 5.52 0.84
C GLU A 199 11.61 4.71 2.03
N CYS A 200 11.58 5.32 3.22
CA CYS A 200 11.82 4.66 4.49
C CYS A 200 10.53 4.67 5.30
N PHE A 201 10.02 3.51 5.69
CA PHE A 201 8.73 3.36 6.38
C PHE A 201 8.83 3.69 7.87
N THR A 202 10.01 3.52 8.44
CA THR A 202 10.28 3.86 9.84
C THR A 202 11.54 4.70 9.95
N VAL A 203 11.75 5.31 11.12
CA VAL A 203 12.98 6.09 11.35
C VAL A 203 14.19 5.16 11.48
N GLU A 204 13.98 3.94 11.96
CA GLU A 204 14.99 2.90 12.04
C GLU A 204 15.45 2.47 10.63
N GLU A 205 14.52 2.31 9.68
CA GLU A 205 14.91 2.03 8.28
C GLU A 205 15.70 3.21 7.69
N LEU A 206 15.27 4.44 7.94
CA LEU A 206 16.01 5.64 7.51
C LEU A 206 17.44 5.66 8.08
N GLU A 207 17.59 5.31 9.36
CA GLU A 207 18.88 5.19 10.05
C GLU A 207 19.76 4.10 9.42
N GLU A 208 19.20 2.90 9.22
CA GLU A 208 19.90 1.78 8.59
C GLU A 208 20.39 2.14 7.18
N ARG A 209 19.53 2.77 6.37
CA ARG A 209 19.87 3.20 5.00
C ARG A 209 20.97 4.24 5.01
N ILE A 210 20.85 5.31 5.80
CA ILE A 210 21.90 6.33 5.86
C ILE A 210 23.24 5.72 6.29
N THR A 211 23.24 4.74 7.20
CA THR A 211 24.44 4.10 7.77
C THR A 211 25.09 3.06 6.84
N ALA A 212 24.36 2.47 5.88
CA ALA A 212 24.82 1.32 5.10
C ALA A 212 25.98 1.58 4.08
N ALA A 213 26.49 2.81 4.00
CA ALA A 213 27.70 3.29 3.29
C ALA A 213 27.56 3.84 1.84
N SER A 214 28.52 4.71 1.50
CA SER A 214 28.88 5.34 0.21
C SER A 214 27.75 5.70 -0.76
N TRP A 215 26.93 6.66 -0.34
CA TRP A 215 25.91 7.23 -1.21
C TRP A 215 26.52 8.20 -2.22
N GLY A 216 26.22 7.98 -3.50
CA GLY A 216 26.50 8.94 -4.56
C GLY A 216 25.67 10.21 -4.36
N ILE A 217 26.17 11.33 -4.89
CA ILE A 217 25.40 12.58 -4.93
C ILE A 217 24.05 12.32 -5.61
N GLY A 218 22.98 12.88 -5.06
CA GLY A 218 21.62 12.73 -5.57
C GLY A 218 20.88 11.50 -5.03
N THR A 219 21.53 10.61 -4.29
CA THR A 219 20.81 9.58 -3.52
C THR A 219 19.84 10.26 -2.56
N ALA A 220 18.56 9.88 -2.59
CA ALA A 220 17.55 10.50 -1.76
C ALA A 220 16.78 9.46 -0.93
N PHE A 221 16.70 9.71 0.38
CA PHE A 221 15.86 8.95 1.29
C PHE A 221 14.76 9.86 1.80
N TYR A 222 13.57 9.32 2.02
CA TYR A 222 12.50 10.12 2.59
C TYR A 222 11.56 9.29 3.45
N HIS A 223 10.96 9.94 4.44
CA HIS A 223 9.93 9.37 5.30
C HIS A 223 8.75 10.33 5.35
N ARG A 224 7.61 9.93 4.79
CA ARG A 224 6.43 10.81 4.59
C ARG A 224 6.82 12.03 3.74
N ASP A 225 6.45 13.24 4.15
CA ASP A 225 6.83 14.50 3.48
C ASP A 225 8.12 15.12 4.06
N LEU A 226 9.08 14.29 4.45
CA LEU A 226 10.42 14.70 4.89
C LEU A 226 11.46 13.97 4.04
N CYS A 227 12.21 14.70 3.23
CA CYS A 227 13.17 14.17 2.27
C CYS A 227 14.59 14.64 2.60
N PHE A 228 15.55 13.76 2.41
CA PHE A 228 16.99 13.96 2.56
C PHE A 228 17.67 13.60 1.25
N ILE A 229 18.36 14.54 0.62
CA ILE A 229 19.11 14.30 -0.63
C ILE A 229 20.60 14.49 -0.36
N GLN A 230 21.40 13.47 -0.61
CA GLN A 230 22.86 13.54 -0.49
C GLN A 230 23.41 14.57 -1.48
N GLN A 231 24.13 15.58 -0.97
CA GLN A 231 24.69 16.64 -1.82
C GLN A 231 26.22 16.67 -1.83
N VAL A 232 26.88 15.81 -1.06
CA VAL A 232 28.35 15.70 -1.02
C VAL A 232 28.78 14.25 -1.29
N GLU A 233 29.68 14.06 -2.25
CA GLU A 233 30.19 12.75 -2.61
C GLU A 233 30.94 12.09 -1.44
N GLY A 234 30.50 10.89 -1.04
CA GLY A 234 31.09 10.16 0.09
C GLY A 234 31.00 10.89 1.44
N GLY A 235 30.22 11.96 1.51
CA GLY A 235 30.03 12.79 2.70
C GLY A 235 28.78 12.39 3.49
N ASP A 236 28.49 13.17 4.50
CA ASP A 236 27.29 13.05 5.33
C ASP A 236 26.64 14.43 5.40
N GLU A 237 26.19 14.95 4.26
CA GLU A 237 25.56 16.26 4.18
C GLU A 237 24.29 16.14 3.34
N TRP A 238 23.16 16.18 4.03
CA TRP A 238 21.87 15.88 3.42
C TRP A 238 21.05 17.14 3.29
N LEU A 239 20.74 17.52 2.06
CA LEU A 239 19.76 18.55 1.77
C LEU A 239 18.41 18.09 2.31
N THR A 240 17.92 18.75 3.35
CA THR A 240 16.69 18.39 4.04
C THR A 240 15.53 19.25 3.55
N ILE A 241 14.46 18.57 3.13
CA ILE A 241 13.29 19.17 2.49
C ILE A 241 12.03 18.75 3.23
N ARG A 242 11.17 19.71 3.55
CA ARG A 242 9.85 19.52 4.20
C ARG A 242 8.88 20.55 3.62
N HIS A 243 7.62 20.16 3.34
CA HIS A 243 6.59 21.04 2.75
C HIS A 243 7.02 21.67 1.42
N SER A 244 7.80 20.91 0.63
CA SER A 244 8.44 21.40 -0.61
C SER A 244 9.34 22.62 -0.40
N VAL A 245 9.95 22.76 0.78
CA VAL A 245 10.95 23.78 1.09
C VAL A 245 12.24 23.09 1.47
N ALA A 246 13.32 23.33 0.73
CA ALA A 246 14.67 23.05 1.20
C ALA A 246 15.05 24.11 2.23
N PHE A 247 15.41 23.70 3.45
CA PHE A 247 15.69 24.65 4.53
C PHE A 247 17.07 24.46 5.16
N GLU A 248 17.66 23.27 5.11
CA GLU A 248 18.94 23.01 5.79
C GLU A 248 19.77 21.90 5.12
N SER A 249 21.08 21.94 5.35
CA SER A 249 21.98 20.80 5.15
C SER A 249 22.25 20.18 6.51
N ILE A 250 21.90 18.91 6.69
CA ILE A 250 22.06 18.23 7.98
C ILE A 250 23.12 17.14 7.85
N THR A 251 24.07 17.13 8.78
CA THR A 251 25.02 16.04 9.02
C THR A 251 24.34 14.98 9.88
N VAL A 252 23.96 13.84 9.30
CA VAL A 252 23.03 12.88 9.91
C VAL A 252 23.74 11.80 10.73
N LEU A 253 24.91 11.30 10.33
CA LEU A 253 25.65 10.27 11.04
C LEU A 253 25.97 10.64 12.50
N PRO A 254 26.43 11.87 12.85
CA PRO A 254 26.65 12.22 14.25
C PRO A 254 25.36 12.20 15.08
N LEU A 255 24.20 12.47 14.47
CA LEU A 255 22.90 12.38 15.14
C LEU A 255 22.52 10.92 15.39
N ILE A 256 22.80 10.03 14.43
CA ILE A 256 22.62 8.59 14.57
C ILE A 256 23.51 8.05 15.71
N GLU A 257 24.80 8.38 15.70
CA GLU A 257 25.77 7.94 16.72
C GLU A 257 25.37 8.36 18.14
N ARG A 258 24.67 9.48 18.29
CA ARG A 258 24.14 9.97 19.57
C ARG A 258 22.74 9.46 19.90
N GLY A 259 22.09 8.71 19.01
CA GLY A 259 20.70 8.26 19.17
C GLY A 259 19.67 9.40 19.09
N GLU A 260 19.98 10.48 18.38
CA GLU A 260 19.19 11.71 18.29
C GLU A 260 18.34 11.81 17.01
N LEU A 261 18.58 10.95 16.01
CA LEU A 261 17.89 11.01 14.71
C LEU A 261 16.37 10.91 14.85
N ALA A 262 15.87 9.94 15.62
CA ALA A 262 14.43 9.78 15.85
C ALA A 262 13.78 11.03 16.47
N SER A 263 14.50 11.71 17.37
CA SER A 263 14.04 12.96 17.97
C SER A 263 14.00 14.11 16.95
N LEU A 264 15.04 14.21 16.10
CA LEU A 264 15.07 15.19 15.01
C LEU A 264 13.93 14.97 14.01
N VAL A 265 13.77 13.74 13.51
CA VAL A 265 12.72 13.41 12.53
C VAL A 265 11.34 13.74 13.10
N ARG A 266 11.09 13.42 14.37
CA ARG A 266 9.82 13.77 15.04
C ARG A 266 9.58 15.29 15.07
N ARG A 267 10.59 16.09 15.40
CA ARG A 267 10.49 17.55 15.41
C ARG A 267 10.23 18.12 14.00
N LEU A 268 11.00 17.65 13.01
CA LEU A 268 10.85 18.08 11.62
C LEU A 268 9.49 17.72 11.03
N LEU A 269 8.94 16.54 11.34
CA LEU A 269 7.60 16.15 10.90
C LEU A 269 6.49 17.00 11.55
N ALA A 270 6.70 17.47 12.79
CA ALA A 270 5.76 18.32 13.51
C ALA A 270 5.85 19.81 13.09
N ALA A 271 6.97 20.23 12.49
CA ALA A 271 7.19 21.61 12.10
C ALA A 271 6.28 22.08 10.96
N SER A 272 5.76 23.31 11.07
CA SER A 272 5.06 23.98 9.99
C SER A 272 6.03 24.44 8.89
N LYS A 273 5.48 24.79 7.72
CA LYS A 273 6.27 25.36 6.62
C LYS A 273 7.03 26.62 7.04
N GLU A 274 6.40 27.51 7.80
CA GLU A 274 7.00 28.75 8.30
C GLU A 274 8.12 28.47 9.30
N GLN A 275 7.95 27.45 10.16
CA GLN A 275 8.99 27.03 11.11
C GLN A 275 10.21 26.48 10.39
N CYS A 276 10.03 25.65 9.35
CA CYS A 276 11.13 25.18 8.51
C CYS A 276 11.87 26.36 7.85
N GLN A 277 11.14 27.33 7.30
CA GLN A 277 11.75 28.52 6.68
C GLN A 277 12.56 29.39 7.64
N ARG A 278 12.24 29.35 8.94
CA ARG A 278 12.94 30.10 10.00
C ARG A 278 13.97 29.29 10.78
N LEU A 279 14.07 27.98 10.51
CA LEU A 279 14.87 27.03 11.30
C LEU A 279 14.45 26.97 12.78
N GLU A 280 13.14 27.04 13.05
CA GLU A 280 12.54 27.06 14.41
C GLU A 280 11.70 25.79 14.67
N TYR A 281 12.38 24.64 14.75
CA TYR A 281 11.73 23.31 14.84
C TYR A 281 12.25 22.42 15.98
#